data_AF-A0AAU3HDE3-F1
#
_entry.id   AF-A0AAU3HDE3-F1
#
_cell.length_a   1.000
_cell.length_b   1.000
_cell.length_c   1.000
_cell.angle_alpha   90.00
_cell.angle_beta   90.00
_cell.angle_gamma   90.00
#
_symmetry.space_group_name_H-M   'P 1'
#
loop_
_entity.id
_entity.type
_entity.pdbx_description
1 polymer ?
#
loop_
_entity_poly.entity_id
_entity_poly.type
_entity_poly.pdbx_seq_one_letter_code
_entity_poly.pdbx_strand_id
1 'polypeptide(L)'
;MILSKVRDPRFVTIRRGGTLTDDDHRLLALWAASCAEHVLGLFETVRPDDPRPRQAIEHIRAWVRGDITMMVSRAAGGHAMGAARDLRGAARHAAYAAGQAGAVAHVAAHELGAAAYAIKAVRAAAPPEEADAAGRRECRWQRDQLPPAIRELVLDDQRLRNAICWSVFED
;
A
#
# COMPACT_ATOMS: atom_id res chain seq x y z
N MET A 1 -8.20 -10.34 -5.11
CA MET A 1 -6.84 -10.03 -5.59
C MET A 1 -6.87 -8.57 -6.05
N ILE A 2 -5.95 -7.71 -5.58
CA ILE A 2 -5.95 -6.25 -5.86
C ILE A 2 -5.27 -5.91 -7.21
N LEU A 3 -4.65 -6.89 -7.85
CA LEU A 3 -4.11 -6.75 -9.19
C LEU A 3 -5.19 -7.10 -10.22
N SER A 4 -5.31 -6.27 -11.25
CA SER A 4 -6.15 -6.52 -12.42
C SER A 4 -5.63 -7.72 -13.22
N LYS A 5 -6.53 -8.38 -13.97
CA LYS A 5 -6.15 -9.46 -14.90
C LYS A 5 -5.28 -8.94 -16.04
N VAL A 6 -5.63 -7.77 -16.58
CA VAL A 6 -4.87 -7.06 -17.61
C VAL A 6 -3.92 -6.09 -16.91
N ARG A 7 -2.62 -6.21 -17.19
CA ARG A 7 -1.61 -5.32 -16.62
C ARG A 7 -1.64 -3.99 -17.33
N ASP A 8 -1.65 -2.90 -16.57
CA ASP A 8 -1.44 -1.56 -17.10
C ASP A 8 0.07 -1.35 -17.35
N PRO A 9 0.51 -1.08 -18.59
CA PRO A 9 1.91 -0.84 -18.91
C PRO A 9 2.54 0.33 -18.14
N ARG A 10 1.72 1.27 -17.65
CA ARG A 10 2.17 2.40 -16.80
C ARG A 10 2.66 1.97 -15.42
N PHE A 11 2.38 0.74 -15.00
CA PHE A 11 2.92 0.13 -13.77
C PHE A 11 3.96 -0.96 -14.04
N VAL A 12 4.47 -1.04 -15.27
CA VAL A 12 5.54 -1.95 -15.67
C VAL A 12 6.76 -1.13 -16.04
N THR A 13 7.92 -1.44 -15.44
CA THR A 13 9.16 -0.70 -15.70
C THR A 13 9.59 -0.79 -17.15
N ILE A 14 10.26 0.23 -17.69
CA ILE A 14 10.80 0.26 -19.07
C ILE A 14 11.61 -1.01 -19.38
N ARG A 15 12.51 -1.43 -18.48
CA ARG A 15 13.31 -2.66 -18.62
C ARG A 15 12.51 -3.97 -18.70
N ARG A 16 11.20 -3.93 -18.42
CA ARG A 16 10.25 -5.05 -18.49
C ARG A 16 9.17 -4.84 -19.57
N GLY A 17 9.37 -3.88 -20.48
CA GLY A 17 8.49 -3.63 -21.62
C GLY A 17 7.27 -2.76 -21.32
N GLY A 18 7.27 -1.99 -20.22
CA GLY A 18 6.25 -0.98 -19.93
C GLY A 18 6.77 0.44 -20.08
N THR A 19 6.11 1.40 -19.41
CA THR A 19 6.44 2.84 -19.51
C THR A 19 6.87 3.47 -18.20
N LEU A 20 6.86 2.72 -17.09
CA LEU A 20 7.24 3.24 -15.77
C LEU A 20 8.76 3.44 -15.69
N THR A 21 9.20 4.64 -15.30
CA THR A 21 10.61 4.89 -15.00
C THR A 21 10.99 4.26 -13.66
N ASP A 22 12.28 4.02 -13.42
CA ASP A 22 12.72 3.52 -12.11
C ASP A 22 12.52 4.55 -10.99
N ASP A 23 12.60 5.84 -11.32
CA ASP A 23 12.37 6.91 -10.35
C ASP A 23 10.89 6.98 -9.97
N ASP A 24 9.96 6.88 -10.93
CA ASP A 24 8.53 6.81 -10.63
C ASP A 24 8.18 5.53 -9.87
N HIS A 25 8.83 4.40 -10.16
CA HIS A 25 8.65 3.16 -9.40
C HIS A 25 9.07 3.34 -7.93
N ARG A 26 10.18 4.04 -7.67
CA ARG A 26 10.59 4.40 -6.31
C ARG A 26 9.61 5.36 -5.64
N LEU A 27 9.06 6.34 -6.36
CA LEU A 27 8.05 7.24 -5.83
C LEU A 27 6.77 6.51 -5.42
N LEU A 28 6.29 5.56 -6.25
CA LEU A 28 5.14 4.70 -5.91
C LEU A 28 5.42 3.86 -4.64
N ALA A 29 6.65 3.35 -4.50
CA ALA A 29 7.08 2.60 -3.33
C ALA A 29 7.10 3.45 -2.06
N LEU A 30 7.61 4.68 -2.12
CA LEU A 30 7.63 5.61 -0.98
C LEU A 30 6.22 6.07 -0.59
N TRP A 31 5.36 6.33 -1.56
CA TRP A 31 3.97 6.69 -1.30
C TRP A 31 3.22 5.53 -0.63
N ALA A 32 3.33 4.31 -1.18
CA ALA A 32 2.72 3.12 -0.60
C ALA A 32 3.22 2.83 0.84
N ALA A 33 4.53 3.05 1.09
CA ALA A 33 5.11 2.94 2.42
C ALA A 33 4.49 3.95 3.39
N SER A 34 4.28 5.20 2.94
CA SER A 34 3.69 6.26 3.75
C SER A 34 2.21 5.97 4.09
N CYS A 35 1.43 5.47 3.12
CA CYS A 35 0.06 5.00 3.35
C CYS A 35 0.01 3.86 4.40
N ALA A 36 0.90 2.88 4.28
CA ALA A 36 0.95 1.76 5.23
C ALA A 36 1.43 2.18 6.62
N GLU A 37 2.38 3.10 6.70
CA GLU A 37 2.93 3.63 7.95
C GLU A 37 1.90 4.42 8.75
N HIS A 38 1.04 5.20 8.09
CA HIS A 38 0.01 6.00 8.75
C HIS A 38 -0.97 5.15 9.58
N VAL A 39 -1.21 3.92 9.15
CA VAL A 39 -2.10 2.97 9.84
C VAL A 39 -1.36 1.90 10.65
N LEU A 40 -0.03 1.90 10.67
CA LEU A 40 0.78 0.85 11.30
C LEU A 40 0.46 0.69 12.80
N GLY A 41 0.21 1.79 13.51
CA GLY A 41 -0.15 1.78 14.93
C GLY A 41 -1.38 0.94 15.27
N LEU A 42 -2.31 0.77 14.33
CA LEU A 42 -3.49 -0.10 14.49
C LEU A 42 -3.10 -1.58 14.61
N PHE A 43 -2.02 -1.99 13.96
CA PHE A 43 -1.46 -3.34 14.13
C PHE A 43 -0.66 -3.44 15.42
N GLU A 44 0.24 -2.48 15.67
CA GLU A 44 1.18 -2.52 16.79
C GLU A 44 0.49 -2.45 18.16
N THR A 45 -0.67 -1.82 18.23
CA THR A 45 -1.52 -1.84 19.44
C THR A 45 -1.98 -3.25 19.79
N VAL A 46 -2.20 -4.12 18.79
CA VAL A 46 -2.71 -5.50 18.97
C VAL A 46 -1.59 -6.53 19.05
N ARG A 47 -0.44 -6.24 18.43
CA ARG A 47 0.75 -7.11 18.35
C ARG A 47 2.03 -6.26 18.49
N PRO A 48 2.32 -5.70 19.68
CA PRO A 48 3.47 -4.79 19.86
C PRO A 48 4.81 -5.47 19.62
N ASP A 49 4.91 -6.78 19.88
CA ASP A 49 6.15 -7.56 19.74
C ASP A 49 6.33 -8.22 18.36
N ASP A 50 5.40 -7.99 17.41
CA ASP A 50 5.50 -8.55 16.06
C ASP A 50 6.04 -7.50 15.08
N PRO A 51 7.32 -7.56 14.70
CA PRO A 51 7.94 -6.50 13.92
C PRO A 51 7.61 -6.59 12.43
N ARG A 52 6.92 -7.65 11.97
CA ARG A 52 6.83 -7.98 10.54
C ARG A 52 6.21 -6.86 9.69
N PRO A 53 5.11 -6.18 10.07
CA PRO A 53 4.57 -5.06 9.29
C PRO A 53 5.50 -3.85 9.24
N ARG A 54 6.12 -3.48 10.37
CA ARG A 54 7.10 -2.38 10.43
C ARG A 54 8.30 -2.67 9.53
N GLN A 55 8.86 -3.88 9.63
CA GLN A 55 9.98 -4.32 8.79
C GLN A 55 9.64 -4.28 7.29
N ALA A 56 8.41 -4.61 6.89
CA ALA A 56 8.01 -4.50 5.49
C ALA A 56 8.06 -3.05 4.96
N ILE A 57 7.64 -2.08 5.79
CA ILE A 57 7.70 -0.65 5.48
C ILE A 57 9.15 -0.16 5.43
N GLU A 58 9.98 -0.57 6.39
CA GLU A 58 11.40 -0.22 6.42
C GLU A 58 12.16 -0.80 5.23
N HIS A 59 11.86 -2.05 4.85
CA HIS A 59 12.50 -2.72 3.72
C HIS A 59 12.12 -2.09 2.39
N ILE A 60 10.86 -1.70 2.16
CA ILE A 60 10.54 -1.00 0.90
C ILE A 60 11.28 0.34 0.80
N ARG A 61 11.44 1.07 1.92
CA ARG A 61 12.25 2.29 1.97
C ARG A 61 13.74 1.99 1.73
N ALA A 62 14.27 0.89 2.26
CA ALA A 62 15.64 0.44 2.02
C ALA A 62 15.88 0.02 0.57
N TRP A 63 14.90 -0.62 -0.07
CA TRP A 63 14.97 -0.96 -1.50
C TRP A 63 15.03 0.30 -2.37
N VAL A 64 14.25 1.33 -2.05
CA VAL A 64 14.30 2.63 -2.76
C VAL A 64 15.69 3.25 -2.71
N ARG A 65 16.39 3.14 -1.57
CA ARG A 65 17.78 3.63 -1.41
C ARG A 65 18.84 2.75 -2.09
N GLY A 66 18.47 1.53 -2.51
CA GLY A 66 19.40 0.57 -3.09
C GLY A 66 20.12 -0.33 -2.08
N ASP A 67 19.75 -0.25 -0.79
CA ASP A 67 20.42 -0.99 0.29
C ASP A 67 20.12 -2.49 0.26
N ILE A 68 18.96 -2.88 -0.27
CA ILE A 68 18.51 -4.27 -0.34
C ILE A 68 17.95 -4.61 -1.73
N THR A 69 17.93 -5.91 -2.04
CA THR A 69 17.34 -6.38 -3.29
C THR A 69 15.81 -6.37 -3.26
N MET A 70 15.19 -6.32 -4.45
CA MET A 70 13.74 -6.43 -4.61
C MET A 70 13.16 -7.67 -3.90
N MET A 71 13.88 -8.80 -3.96
CA MET A 71 13.41 -10.05 -3.35
C MET A 71 13.35 -9.98 -1.83
N VAL A 72 14.25 -9.24 -1.18
CA VAL A 72 14.23 -9.01 0.27
C VAL A 72 13.02 -8.15 0.67
N SER A 73 12.73 -7.09 -0.09
CA SER A 73 11.51 -6.29 0.12
C SER A 73 10.24 -7.12 -0.06
N ARG A 74 10.17 -7.91 -1.15
CA ARG A 74 9.03 -8.79 -1.44
C ARG A 74 8.82 -9.83 -0.34
N ALA A 75 9.88 -10.43 0.18
CA ALA A 75 9.80 -11.42 1.26
C ALA A 75 9.24 -10.80 2.54
N ALA A 76 9.73 -9.62 2.93
CA ALA A 76 9.20 -8.88 4.08
C ALA A 76 7.72 -8.52 3.91
N GLY A 77 7.31 -8.11 2.71
CA GLY A 77 5.89 -7.93 2.38
C GLY A 77 5.07 -9.20 2.62
N GLY A 78 5.58 -10.36 2.19
CA GLY A 78 4.97 -11.66 2.46
C GLY A 78 4.88 -12.00 3.95
N HIS A 79 5.91 -11.68 4.73
CA HIS A 79 5.91 -11.88 6.18
C HIS A 79 4.88 -11.00 6.89
N ALA A 80 4.73 -9.73 6.50
CA ALA A 80 3.68 -8.85 7.00
C ALA A 80 2.27 -9.38 6.68
N MET A 81 2.04 -9.90 5.47
CA MET A 81 0.77 -10.58 5.15
C MET A 81 0.56 -11.86 5.98
N GLY A 82 1.64 -12.55 6.35
CA GLY A 82 1.62 -13.69 7.27
C GLY A 82 1.17 -13.30 8.69
N ALA A 83 1.61 -12.14 9.18
CA ALA A 83 1.20 -11.59 10.48
C ALA A 83 -0.30 -11.30 10.57
N ALA A 84 -0.93 -11.03 9.42
CA ALA A 84 -2.36 -10.72 9.33
C ALA A 84 -3.29 -11.95 9.44
N ARG A 85 -2.78 -13.18 9.29
CA ARG A 85 -3.61 -14.40 9.07
C ARG A 85 -4.66 -14.63 10.16
N ASP A 86 -4.26 -14.52 11.41
CA ASP A 86 -5.11 -14.82 12.56
C ASP A 86 -5.85 -13.58 13.08
N LEU A 87 -5.57 -12.40 12.52
CA LEU A 87 -6.19 -11.15 12.90
C LEU A 87 -7.49 -10.88 12.14
N ARG A 88 -8.29 -9.95 12.65
CA ARG A 88 -9.50 -9.40 12.04
C ARG A 88 -9.51 -7.88 12.23
N GLY A 89 -10.38 -7.17 11.51
CA GLY A 89 -10.56 -5.73 11.65
C GLY A 89 -9.31 -4.90 11.30
N ALA A 90 -9.15 -3.77 11.98
CA ALA A 90 -8.15 -2.75 11.70
C ALA A 90 -6.71 -3.28 11.63
N ALA A 91 -6.29 -4.05 12.63
CA ALA A 91 -4.93 -4.61 12.70
C ALA A 91 -4.61 -5.52 11.50
N ARG A 92 -5.58 -6.36 11.07
CA ARG A 92 -5.41 -7.20 9.87
C ARG A 92 -5.18 -6.35 8.63
N HIS A 93 -5.98 -5.31 8.47
CA HIS A 93 -5.90 -4.43 7.30
C HIS A 93 -4.60 -3.61 7.29
N ALA A 94 -4.15 -3.10 8.43
CA ALA A 94 -2.86 -2.43 8.55
C ALA A 94 -1.67 -3.35 8.17
N ALA A 95 -1.68 -4.60 8.64
CA ALA A 95 -0.66 -5.59 8.23
C ALA A 95 -0.71 -5.91 6.73
N TYR A 96 -1.89 -5.98 6.13
CA TYR A 96 -2.01 -6.12 4.68
C TYR A 96 -1.54 -4.87 3.93
N ALA A 97 -1.78 -3.66 4.43
CA ALA A 97 -1.27 -2.44 3.84
C ALA A 97 0.27 -2.47 3.77
N ALA A 98 0.93 -2.80 4.89
CA ALA A 98 2.38 -2.97 4.95
C ALA A 98 2.88 -4.09 4.01
N GLY A 99 2.16 -5.20 3.94
CA GLY A 99 2.48 -6.29 3.03
C GLY A 99 2.44 -5.89 1.55
N GLN A 100 1.43 -5.10 1.15
CA GLN A 100 1.32 -4.55 -0.20
C GLN A 100 2.46 -3.56 -0.49
N ALA A 101 2.78 -2.67 0.46
CA ALA A 101 3.90 -1.73 0.33
C ALA A 101 5.22 -2.48 0.08
N GLY A 102 5.53 -3.51 0.85
CA GLY A 102 6.71 -4.36 0.64
C GLY A 102 6.78 -5.03 -0.73
N ALA A 103 5.62 -5.32 -1.34
CA ALA A 103 5.52 -5.97 -2.64
C ALA A 103 5.68 -4.99 -3.84
N VAL A 104 5.63 -3.67 -3.61
CA VAL A 104 5.76 -2.66 -4.68
C VAL A 104 7.08 -2.82 -5.43
N ALA A 105 8.19 -3.12 -4.74
CA ALA A 105 9.48 -3.40 -5.36
C ALA A 105 9.42 -4.48 -6.46
N HIS A 106 8.53 -5.47 -6.30
CA HIS A 106 8.33 -6.55 -7.26
C HIS A 106 7.42 -6.15 -8.42
N VAL A 107 6.26 -5.57 -8.10
CA VAL A 107 5.22 -5.11 -9.03
C VAL A 107 4.65 -3.78 -8.54
N ALA A 108 4.83 -2.71 -9.32
CA ALA A 108 4.49 -1.35 -8.90
C ALA A 108 3.00 -1.18 -8.55
N ALA A 109 2.11 -1.89 -9.26
CA ALA A 109 0.66 -1.86 -9.04
C ALA A 109 0.20 -2.34 -7.65
N HIS A 110 1.09 -2.86 -6.80
CA HIS A 110 0.78 -3.08 -5.38
C HIS A 110 0.59 -1.79 -4.58
N GLU A 111 1.02 -0.62 -5.11
CA GLU A 111 0.83 0.69 -4.47
C GLU A 111 -0.62 0.91 -4.04
N LEU A 112 -1.56 0.62 -4.93
CA LEU A 112 -2.97 0.86 -4.67
C LEU A 112 -3.52 -0.10 -3.61
N GLY A 113 -2.93 -1.28 -3.49
CA GLY A 113 -3.27 -2.22 -2.43
C GLY A 113 -2.84 -1.73 -1.05
N ALA A 114 -1.70 -1.04 -0.95
CA ALA A 114 -1.27 -0.46 0.32
C ALA A 114 -2.26 0.62 0.76
N ALA A 115 -2.60 1.54 -0.14
CA ALA A 115 -3.56 2.61 0.10
C ALA A 115 -4.97 2.10 0.43
N ALA A 116 -5.50 1.15 -0.35
CA ALA A 116 -6.84 0.60 -0.16
C ALA A 116 -6.97 -0.13 1.18
N TYR A 117 -5.97 -0.92 1.57
CA TYR A 117 -5.99 -1.59 2.87
C TYR A 117 -5.82 -0.61 4.03
N ALA A 118 -5.05 0.46 3.87
CA ALA A 118 -4.96 1.52 4.89
C ALA A 118 -6.33 2.19 5.11
N ILE A 119 -7.07 2.51 4.03
CA ILE A 119 -8.44 3.01 4.14
C ILE A 119 -9.35 2.00 4.87
N LYS A 120 -9.25 0.71 4.56
CA LYS A 120 -10.01 -0.32 5.28
C LYS A 120 -9.60 -0.43 6.75
N ALA A 121 -8.34 -0.19 7.08
CA ALA A 121 -7.86 -0.23 8.46
C ALA A 121 -8.50 0.89 9.29
N VAL A 122 -8.51 2.13 8.79
CA VAL A 122 -9.15 3.24 9.52
C VAL A 122 -10.67 3.09 9.59
N ARG A 123 -11.32 2.59 8.52
CA ARG A 123 -12.77 2.30 8.53
C ARG A 123 -13.13 1.28 9.60
N ALA A 124 -12.31 0.25 9.76
CA ALA A 124 -12.52 -0.81 10.75
C ALA A 124 -12.12 -0.41 12.18
N ALA A 125 -11.36 0.68 12.35
CA ALA A 125 -10.99 1.21 13.67
C ALA A 125 -12.02 2.22 14.21
N ALA A 126 -12.82 2.83 13.33
CA ALA A 126 -13.83 3.82 13.68
C ALA A 126 -15.16 3.16 14.10
N PRO A 127 -16.00 3.87 14.90
CA PRO A 127 -17.40 3.51 15.07
C PRO A 127 -18.13 3.36 13.72
N PRO A 128 -19.12 2.45 13.59
CA PRO A 128 -19.80 2.19 12.31
C PRO A 128 -20.34 3.43 11.61
N GLU A 129 -20.89 4.38 12.35
CA GLU A 129 -21.46 5.64 11.87
C GLU A 129 -20.40 6.62 11.34
N GLU A 130 -19.14 6.46 11.77
CA GLU A 130 -18.01 7.30 11.33
C GLU A 130 -17.10 6.60 10.32
N ALA A 131 -17.30 5.31 10.06
CA ALA A 131 -16.42 4.49 9.24
C ALA A 131 -16.16 5.14 7.87
N ASP A 132 -17.22 5.50 7.14
CA ASP A 132 -17.08 6.12 5.81
C ASP A 132 -16.37 7.48 5.88
N ALA A 133 -16.66 8.28 6.89
CA ALA A 133 -15.99 9.57 7.10
C ALA A 133 -14.49 9.39 7.40
N ALA A 134 -14.13 8.39 8.22
CA ALA A 134 -12.73 8.04 8.49
C ALA A 134 -12.01 7.60 7.22
N GLY A 135 -12.65 6.75 6.40
CA GLY A 135 -12.08 6.33 5.12
C GLY A 135 -11.86 7.47 4.14
N ARG A 136 -12.81 8.41 4.03
CA ARG A 136 -12.65 9.61 3.19
C ARG A 136 -11.54 10.53 3.68
N ARG A 137 -11.38 10.69 5.01
CA ARG A 137 -10.26 11.46 5.60
C ARG A 137 -8.91 10.83 5.24
N GLU A 138 -8.80 9.51 5.36
CA GLU A 138 -7.59 8.78 4.98
C GLU A 138 -7.32 8.89 3.48
N CYS A 139 -8.32 8.72 2.63
CA CYS A 139 -8.15 8.86 1.17
C CYS A 139 -7.65 10.26 0.79
N ARG A 140 -8.22 11.32 1.38
CA ARG A 140 -7.71 12.69 1.18
C ARG A 140 -6.27 12.85 1.65
N TRP A 141 -5.96 12.39 2.85
CA TRP A 141 -4.59 12.45 3.38
C TRP A 141 -3.59 11.74 2.45
N GLN A 142 -3.93 10.55 1.95
CA GLN A 142 -3.09 9.79 0.99
C GLN A 142 -2.87 10.57 -0.31
N ARG A 143 -3.90 11.24 -0.83
CA ARG A 143 -3.79 12.10 -2.02
C ARG A 143 -2.93 13.33 -1.75
N ASP A 144 -2.93 13.87 -0.55
CA ASP A 144 -2.07 15.00 -0.17
C ASP A 144 -0.59 14.59 -0.07
N GLN A 145 -0.30 13.30 0.16
CA GLN A 145 1.06 12.76 0.16
C GLN A 145 1.62 12.46 -1.25
N LEU A 146 0.82 12.58 -2.32
CA LEU A 146 1.27 12.22 -3.67
C LEU A 146 2.29 13.23 -4.23
N PRO A 147 3.51 12.78 -4.59
CA PRO A 147 4.45 13.60 -5.34
C PRO A 147 3.85 14.01 -6.70
N PRO A 148 4.09 15.24 -7.18
CA PRO A 148 3.53 15.72 -8.46
C PRO A 148 3.80 14.79 -9.65
N ALA A 149 4.98 14.16 -9.71
CA ALA A 149 5.40 13.29 -10.81
C ALA A 149 4.53 12.04 -10.99
N ILE A 150 3.95 11.50 -9.91
CA ILE A 150 3.13 10.28 -9.94
C ILE A 150 1.65 10.54 -9.63
N ARG A 151 1.27 11.79 -9.36
CA ARG A 151 -0.09 12.14 -8.91
C ARG A 151 -1.16 11.69 -9.90
N GLU A 152 -1.05 12.11 -11.15
CA GLU A 152 -2.03 11.77 -12.18
C GLU A 152 -2.11 10.26 -12.43
N LEU A 153 -0.95 9.57 -12.43
CA LEU A 153 -0.89 8.12 -12.58
C LEU A 153 -1.69 7.40 -11.48
N VAL A 154 -1.48 7.78 -10.22
CA VAL A 154 -2.17 7.15 -9.08
C VAL A 154 -3.65 7.51 -9.05
N LEU A 155 -4.04 8.76 -9.35
CA LEU A 155 -5.45 9.15 -9.39
C LEU A 155 -6.22 8.43 -10.51
N ASP A 156 -5.60 8.28 -11.68
CA ASP A 156 -6.16 7.48 -12.76
C ASP A 156 -6.34 6.02 -12.36
N ASP A 157 -5.36 5.47 -11.66
CA ASP A 157 -5.41 4.09 -11.23
C ASP A 157 -6.42 3.84 -10.10
N GLN A 158 -6.56 4.79 -9.16
CA GLN A 158 -7.66 4.83 -8.19
C GLN A 158 -9.01 4.74 -8.91
N ARG A 159 -9.22 5.52 -9.97
CA ARG A 159 -10.46 5.50 -10.77
C ARG A 159 -10.66 4.17 -11.50
N LEU A 160 -9.62 3.63 -12.15
CA LEU A 160 -9.72 2.42 -12.97
C LEU A 160 -9.86 1.14 -12.15
N ARG A 161 -9.16 1.05 -11.02
CA ARG A 161 -9.11 -0.16 -10.17
C ARG A 161 -9.96 -0.05 -8.90
N ASN A 162 -10.79 1.00 -8.76
CA ASN A 162 -11.58 1.20 -7.54
C ASN A 162 -12.47 -0.01 -7.21
N ALA A 163 -13.15 -0.58 -8.21
CA ALA A 163 -14.06 -1.70 -8.01
C ALA A 163 -13.36 -2.93 -7.41
N ILE A 164 -12.12 -3.23 -7.82
CA ILE A 164 -11.34 -4.34 -7.23
C ILE A 164 -10.68 -3.96 -5.90
N CYS A 165 -10.68 -2.68 -5.57
CA CYS A 165 -10.30 -2.10 -4.28
C CYS A 165 -11.52 -1.74 -3.41
N TRP A 166 -12.67 -2.39 -3.63
CA TRP A 166 -13.88 -2.22 -2.81
C TRP A 166 -14.46 -0.80 -2.79
N SER A 167 -14.27 -0.02 -3.87
CA SER A 167 -14.78 1.35 -3.99
C SER A 167 -14.32 2.29 -2.87
N VAL A 168 -13.16 2.02 -2.26
CA VAL A 168 -12.69 2.80 -1.11
C VAL A 168 -12.17 4.20 -1.45
N PHE A 169 -11.91 4.48 -2.73
CA PHE A 169 -11.40 5.76 -3.21
C PHE A 169 -12.50 6.75 -3.67
N GLU A 170 -13.78 6.41 -3.47
CA GLU A 170 -14.90 7.34 -3.74
C GLU A 170 -14.97 8.44 -2.68
N ASP A 171 -15.33 9.65 -3.14
CA ASP A 171 -15.56 10.84 -2.31
C ASP A 171 -16.94 10.86 -1.65
#